data_AF-A0A5J4QQD4-F1
#
_entry.id   AF-A0A5J4QQD4-F1
#
_cell.length_a   1.000
_cell.length_b   1.000
_cell.length_c   1.000
_cell.angle_alpha   90.00
_cell.angle_beta   90.00
_cell.angle_gamma   90.00
#
_symmetry.space_group_name_H-M   'P 1'
#
loop_
_entity.id
_entity.type
_entity.pdbx_description
1 polymer ?
#
loop_
_entity_poly.entity_id
_entity_poly.type
_entity_poly.pdbx_seq_one_letter_code
_entity_poly.pdbx_strand_id
1 'polypeptide(L)' 'MKDIKVISFDYGGTLDLPGTHWFRFLWELVQMYFSQEIPVTKEEFWEA' A
#
# COMPACT_ATOMS: atom_id res chain seq x y z
N MET A 1 -20.05 -15.60 -15.85
CA MET A 1 -20.55 -14.63 -14.84
C MET A 1 -21.55 -15.25 -13.86
N LYS A 2 -22.47 -16.16 -14.26
CA LYS A 2 -23.56 -16.64 -13.38
C LYS A 2 -23.13 -17.38 -12.09
N ASP A 3 -21.87 -17.82 -11.96
CA ASP A 3 -21.41 -18.60 -10.80
C ASP A 3 -20.15 -18.05 -10.09
N ILE A 4 -19.67 -16.86 -10.47
CA ILE A 4 -18.53 -16.25 -9.78
C ILE A 4 -18.98 -15.76 -8.39
N LYS A 5 -18.28 -16.20 -7.34
CA LYS A 5 -18.61 -15.86 -5.94
C LYS A 5 -17.80 -14.69 -5.40
N VAL A 6 -16.56 -14.53 -5.85
CA VAL A 6 -15.65 -13.46 -5.42
C VAL A 6 -14.78 -13.05 -6.59
N ILE A 7 -14.47 -11.75 -6.65
CA ILE A 7 -13.42 -11.20 -7.49
C ILE A 7 -12.50 -10.41 -6.55
N SER A 8 -11.22 -10.72 -6.59
CA SER A 8 -10.18 -10.00 -5.84
C SER A 8 -9.29 -9.24 -6.82
N PHE A 9 -8.94 -8.01 -6.46
CA PHE A 9 -8.00 -7.19 -7.19
C PHE A 9 -6.83 -6.84 -6.30
N ASP A 10 -5.66 -6.73 -6.92
CA ASP A 10 -4.51 -6.14 -6.27
C ASP A 10 -4.70 -4.63 -6.08
N TYR A 11 -4.12 -4.08 -5.01
CA TYR A 11 -4.16 -2.65 -4.69
C TYR A 11 -2.86 -1.93 -5.10
N GLY A 12 -1.84 -2.66 -5.54
CA GLY A 12 -0.55 -2.14 -5.96
C GLY A 12 -0.34 -2.17 -7.47
N GLY A 13 -1.21 -1.51 -8.24
CA GLY A 13 -1.08 -1.42 -9.70
C GLY A 13 -2.24 -2.00 -10.51
N THR A 14 -3.27 -2.54 -9.83
CA THR A 14 -4.57 -2.85 -10.45
C THR A 14 -5.66 -1.88 -9.98
N LEU A 15 -5.85 -1.76 -8.67
CA LEU A 15 -6.51 -0.62 -8.04
C LEU A 15 -5.43 0.34 -7.57
N ASP A 16 -5.64 1.64 -7.71
CA ASP A 16 -4.73 2.64 -7.16
C ASP A 16 -5.50 3.87 -6.68
N LEU A 17 -4.77 4.78 -6.04
CA LEU A 17 -5.21 6.16 -5.89
C LEU A 17 -4.62 6.94 -7.07
N PRO A 18 -5.44 7.63 -7.88
CA PRO A 18 -4.96 8.28 -9.10
C PRO A 18 -3.74 9.18 -8.85
N GLY A 19 -2.64 8.87 -9.54
CA GLY A 19 -1.40 9.64 -9.44
C GLY A 19 -0.60 9.41 -8.15
N THR A 20 -1.00 8.47 -7.28
CA THR A 20 -0.29 8.11 -6.05
C THR A 20 0.17 6.67 -6.12
N HIS A 21 1.49 6.48 -6.10
CA HIS A 21 2.06 5.14 -5.99
C HIS A 21 1.64 4.48 -4.67
N TRP A 22 1.15 3.24 -4.72
CA TRP A 22 0.59 2.52 -3.56
C TRP A 22 1.52 2.52 -2.33
N PHE A 23 2.82 2.39 -2.55
CA PHE A 23 3.82 2.45 -1.48
C PHE A 23 3.82 3.77 -0.74
N ARG A 24 3.63 4.90 -1.44
CA ARG A 24 3.59 6.22 -0.80
C ARG A 24 2.42 6.30 0.16
N PHE A 25 1.27 5.81 -0.28
CA PHE A 25 0.08 5.71 0.57
C PHE A 25 0.31 4.79 1.78
N LEU A 26 0.89 3.60 1.56
CA LEU A 26 1.21 2.68 2.66
C LEU A 26 2.17 3.31 3.67
N TRP A 27 3.23 3.97 3.20
CA TRP A 27 4.20 4.63 4.06
C TRP A 27 3.55 5.72 4.92
N GLU A 28 2.70 6.56 4.32
CA GLU A 28 1.95 7.60 5.03
C GLU A 28 1.01 6.99 6.09
N LEU A 29 0.34 5.86 5.78
CA LEU A 29 -0.48 5.13 6.75
C LEU A 29 0.34 4.60 7.92
N VAL A 30 1.48 3.96 7.64
CA VAL A 30 2.35 3.42 8.70
C VAL A 30 2.80 4.56 9.61
N GLN A 31 3.27 5.68 9.06
CA GLN A 31 3.66 6.86 9.85
C GLN A 31 2.51 7.43 10.69
N MET A 32 1.28 7.42 10.16
CA MET A 32 0.13 8.01 10.86
C MET A 32 -0.42 7.11 11.98
N TYR A 33 -0.36 5.79 11.82
CA TYR A 33 -1.01 4.86 12.73
C TYR A 33 -0.05 4.13 13.68
N PHE A 34 1.24 4.06 13.35
CA PHE A 34 2.23 3.45 14.23
C PHE A 34 2.77 4.51 15.19
N SER A 35 2.49 4.33 16.48
CA SER A 35 2.98 5.21 17.54
C SER A 35 4.43 4.90 17.97
N GLN A 36 4.99 3.80 17.47
CA GLN A 36 6.37 3.41 17.71
C GLN A 36 7.28 4.05 16.66
N GLU A 37 8.53 4.27 17.02
CA GLU A 37 9.56 4.70 16.07
C GLU A 37 9.73 3.63 14.98
N ILE A 38 9.65 4.05 13.72
CA ILE A 38 9.90 3.17 12.58
C ILE A 38 11.43 3.10 12.41
N PRO A 39 12.06 1.92 12.53
CA PRO A 39 13.52 1.79 12.61
C PRO A 39 14.22 1.85 11.24
N VAL A 40 13.49 2.26 10.20
CA VAL A 40 13.99 2.39 8.82
C VAL A 40 13.46 3.67 8.21
N THR A 41 14.24 4.24 7.32
CA THR A 41 13.81 5.36 6.46
C THR A 41 12.87 4.87 5.37
N LYS A 42 12.19 5.82 4.72
CA LYS A 42 11.31 5.53 3.59
C LYS A 42 12.09 4.91 2.43
N GLU A 43 13.28 5.44 2.20
CA GLU A 43 14.18 5.03 1.12
C GLU A 43 14.69 3.61 1.35
N GLU A 44 15.14 3.28 2.57
CA GLU A 44 15.53 1.91 2.94
C GLU A 44 14.37 0.91 2.80
N PHE A 45 13.15 1.32 3.16
CA PHE A 45 11.96 0.49 2.98
C PHE A 45 11.51 0.35 1.53
N TRP A 46 11.84 1.32 0.67
CA TRP A 46 11.52 1.31 -0.76
C TRP A 46 12.47 0.41 -1.57
N GLU A 47 13.72 0.33 -1.16
CA GLU A 47 14.77 -0.42 -1.87
C GLU A 47 14.81 -1.92 -1.51
N ALA A 48 14.14 -2.34 -0.44
CA ALA A 48 14.09 -3.72 0.05
C ALA A 48 13.13 -4.62 -0.75
#